data_AF-A0A1H7ZJV3-F1
#
_entry.id   AF-A0A1H7ZJV3-F1
#
_cell.length_a   1.000
_cell.length_b   1.000
_cell.length_c   1.000
_cell.angle_alpha   90.00
_cell.angle_beta   90.00
_cell.angle_gamma   90.00
#
_symmetry.space_group_name_H-M   'P 1'
#
loop_
_entity.id
_entity.type
_entity.pdbx_description
1 polymer ?
#
loop_
_entity_poly.entity_id
_entity_poly.type
_entity_poly.pdbx_seq_one_letter_code
_entity_poly.pdbx_strand_id
1 'polypeptide(L)'
;MRRYVALALLALAPACSNTEEKTPLPPPEDGQLEPLPPGHGEGGGGGDGGGGVMPLPDPEAQEGSVGRAPRRLTVAQLKTSIQTAVGRSWDELESLAPSLGRADYANIVTENIEPNLVFAKFMEDGARKVCLDQASAELAQPDPSARVLSRTVPGAMKDMKALNDAQVEQLLGYLSTRFWGAPLSGEELPKWKRLFTQASARALTLKKPDQAFAVVCIAMMTDSRFITY
;
A
#
# COMPACT_ATOMS: atom_id res chain seq x y z
N MET A 1 30.70 7.16 51.00
CA MET A 1 31.83 6.44 50.36
C MET A 1 31.56 6.43 48.86
N ARG A 2 31.94 7.46 48.10
CA ARG A 2 33.17 7.61 47.26
C ARG A 2 33.51 6.41 46.34
N ARG A 3 33.24 6.63 45.03
CA ARG A 3 34.00 6.23 43.81
C ARG A 3 33.92 4.73 43.42
N TYR A 4 33.84 4.30 42.15
CA TYR A 4 34.59 4.74 40.98
C TYR A 4 33.82 4.57 39.64
N VAL A 5 34.11 5.52 38.75
CA VAL A 5 33.85 5.57 37.31
C VAL A 5 34.91 4.75 36.57
N ALA A 6 34.53 3.99 35.55
CA ALA A 6 35.45 3.49 34.53
C ALA A 6 34.85 3.74 33.14
N LEU A 7 35.28 4.85 32.54
CA LEU A 7 35.06 5.23 31.15
C LEU A 7 36.17 4.55 30.32
N ALA A 8 35.81 3.68 29.38
CA ALA A 8 36.74 3.18 28.37
C ALA A 8 36.55 4.00 27.09
N LEU A 9 37.43 4.98 26.88
CA LEU A 9 37.62 5.66 25.59
C LEU A 9 38.41 4.72 24.67
N LEU A 10 37.75 4.18 23.64
CA LEU A 10 38.46 3.62 22.49
C LEU A 10 38.78 4.76 21.51
N ALA A 11 40.07 5.03 21.35
CA ALA A 11 40.61 5.87 20.29
C ALA A 11 40.64 5.08 18.98
N LEU A 12 39.84 5.49 17.99
CA LEU A 12 40.04 5.08 16.60
C LEU A 12 40.90 6.12 15.89
N ALA A 13 42.07 5.68 15.43
CA ALA A 13 42.99 6.45 14.61
C ALA A 13 42.45 6.59 13.16
N PRO A 14 42.72 7.72 12.48
CA PRO A 14 42.41 7.87 11.06
C PRO A 14 43.50 7.21 10.21
N ALA A 15 43.19 6.08 9.59
CA ALA A 15 44.00 5.53 8.52
C ALA A 15 43.60 6.20 7.20
N CYS A 16 44.31 7.26 6.82
CA CYS A 16 44.24 7.85 5.48
C CYS A 16 45.02 6.96 4.51
N SER A 17 44.34 6.05 3.82
CA SER A 17 44.85 5.39 2.63
C SER A 17 44.47 6.22 1.40
N ASN A 18 45.47 6.90 0.81
CA ASN A 18 45.39 7.56 -0.48
C ASN A 18 45.03 6.51 -1.56
N THR A 19 43.75 6.47 -1.94
CA THR A 19 43.30 5.75 -3.12
C THR A 19 43.26 6.77 -4.25
N GLU A 20 44.08 6.58 -5.27
CA GLU A 20 44.01 7.32 -6.52
C GLU A 20 42.58 7.27 -7.05
N GLU A 21 41.94 8.43 -7.09
CA GLU A 21 40.60 8.62 -7.62
C GLU A 21 40.68 8.49 -9.14
N LYS A 22 40.54 7.25 -9.61
CA LYS A 22 40.33 6.96 -11.02
C LYS A 22 38.98 7.57 -11.38
N THR A 23 39.02 8.68 -12.12
CA THR A 23 37.83 9.38 -12.61
C THR A 23 36.85 8.36 -13.17
N PRO A 24 35.62 8.25 -12.63
CA PRO A 24 34.63 7.36 -13.18
C PRO A 24 34.39 7.76 -14.63
N LEU A 25 34.70 6.86 -15.56
CA LEU A 25 34.17 6.99 -16.91
C LEU A 25 32.64 7.08 -16.78
N PRO A 26 31.98 8.00 -17.49
CA PRO A 26 30.53 8.04 -17.50
C PRO A 26 30.02 6.65 -17.89
N PRO A 27 28.93 6.17 -17.25
CA PRO A 27 28.33 4.91 -17.65
C PRO A 27 28.06 4.96 -19.17
N PRO A 28 28.34 3.87 -19.92
CA PRO A 28 27.93 3.81 -21.31
C PRO A 28 26.41 4.05 -21.34
N GLU A 29 25.98 5.00 -22.17
CA GLU A 29 24.55 5.30 -22.40
C GLU A 29 23.89 4.17 -23.19
N ASP A 30 23.92 2.95 -22.65
CA ASP A 30 23.10 1.86 -23.14
C ASP A 30 21.69 2.05 -22.56
N GLY A 31 20.81 2.67 -23.36
CA GLY A 31 19.38 2.73 -23.07
C GLY A 31 18.72 4.09 -23.20
N GLN A 32 19.42 5.13 -23.66
CA GLN A 32 18.70 6.26 -24.26
C GLN A 32 18.11 5.75 -25.58
N LEU A 33 16.84 5.35 -25.55
CA LEU A 33 16.03 5.33 -26.75
C LEU A 33 16.20 6.71 -27.38
N GLU A 34 16.72 6.78 -28.61
CA GLU A 34 16.70 8.02 -29.38
C GLU A 34 15.29 8.62 -29.23
N PRO A 35 15.18 9.89 -28.80
CA PRO A 35 13.90 10.56 -28.77
C PRO A 35 13.31 10.41 -30.16
N LEU A 36 12.26 9.61 -30.29
CA LEU A 36 11.51 9.54 -31.53
C LEU A 36 11.20 11.00 -31.88
N PRO A 37 11.60 11.48 -33.08
CA PRO A 37 11.28 12.84 -33.48
C PRO A 37 9.79 13.04 -33.24
N PRO A 38 9.36 14.17 -32.66
CA PRO A 38 7.96 14.40 -32.36
C PRO A 38 7.14 14.17 -33.63
N GLY A 39 6.49 13.01 -33.71
CA GLY A 39 5.76 12.54 -34.88
C GLY A 39 4.43 13.26 -35.07
N HIS A 40 4.21 14.37 -34.36
CA HIS A 40 3.13 15.29 -34.60
C HIS A 40 3.67 16.42 -35.46
N GLY A 41 3.79 16.12 -36.75
CA GLY A 41 4.35 17.01 -37.75
C GLY A 41 3.61 18.35 -37.82
N GLU A 42 4.33 19.43 -37.52
CA GLU A 42 4.12 20.72 -38.18
C GLU A 42 4.61 20.59 -39.63
N GLY A 43 3.74 20.02 -40.48
CA GLY A 43 4.01 19.85 -41.91
C GLY A 43 2.79 20.26 -42.70
N GLY A 44 2.73 21.54 -43.06
CA GLY A 44 1.76 22.03 -44.03
C GLY A 44 1.96 21.38 -45.39
N GLY A 45 0.86 21.10 -46.08
CA GLY A 45 0.87 20.73 -47.50
C GLY A 45 -0.18 19.70 -47.84
N GLY A 46 -1.26 20.15 -48.48
CA GLY A 46 -2.42 19.36 -48.90
C GLY A 46 -2.07 18.00 -49.52
N GLY A 47 -2.43 16.96 -48.80
CA GLY A 47 -2.61 15.60 -49.28
C GLY A 47 -3.92 15.09 -48.70
N ASP A 48 -4.85 14.75 -49.59
CA ASP A 48 -6.25 14.39 -49.30
C ASP A 48 -6.36 12.99 -48.65
N GLY A 49 -5.83 12.87 -47.43
CA GLY A 49 -5.74 11.64 -46.65
C GLY A 49 -5.75 11.97 -45.16
N GLY A 50 -6.94 12.24 -44.63
CA GLY A 50 -7.19 12.75 -43.28
C GLY A 50 -6.70 11.85 -42.15
N GLY A 51 -5.43 12.01 -41.76
CA GLY A 51 -4.90 11.58 -40.47
C GLY A 51 -5.31 12.55 -39.36
N GLY A 52 -6.61 12.67 -39.10
CA GLY A 52 -7.11 13.42 -37.95
C GLY A 52 -6.76 12.68 -36.66
N VAL A 53 -6.08 13.34 -35.73
CA VAL A 53 -6.03 12.88 -34.34
C VAL A 53 -7.48 12.84 -33.88
N MET A 54 -8.07 11.64 -33.79
CA MET A 54 -9.44 11.50 -33.32
C MET A 54 -9.50 12.09 -31.91
N PRO A 55 -10.32 13.14 -31.68
CA PRO A 55 -10.52 13.65 -30.34
C PRO A 55 -10.95 12.49 -29.44
N LEU A 56 -10.38 12.41 -28.24
CA LEU A 56 -10.86 11.46 -27.25
C LEU A 56 -12.38 11.66 -27.09
N PRO A 57 -13.17 10.58 -27.04
CA PRO A 57 -14.61 10.67 -26.90
C PRO A 57 -14.99 11.57 -25.73
N ASP A 58 -16.01 12.40 -25.94
CA ASP A 58 -16.51 13.31 -24.91
C ASP A 58 -16.87 12.51 -23.64
N PRO A 59 -16.29 12.82 -22.46
CA PRO A 59 -16.60 12.15 -21.20
C PRO A 59 -18.09 12.12 -20.86
N GLU A 60 -18.85 13.14 -21.28
CA GLU A 60 -20.28 13.22 -21.04
C GLU A 60 -21.05 12.19 -21.88
N ALA A 61 -20.52 11.80 -23.04
CA ALA A 61 -21.06 10.72 -23.87
C ALA A 61 -20.74 9.31 -23.33
N GLN A 62 -19.89 9.20 -22.30
CA GLN A 62 -19.54 7.95 -21.61
C GLN A 62 -20.08 7.89 -20.18
N GLU A 63 -21.21 8.57 -19.89
CA GLU A 63 -21.81 8.61 -18.54
C GLU A 63 -20.82 9.05 -17.44
N GLY A 64 -19.80 9.84 -17.80
CA GLY A 64 -18.77 10.31 -16.88
C GLY A 64 -17.58 9.36 -16.68
N SER A 65 -17.51 8.22 -17.38
CA SER A 65 -16.36 7.31 -17.31
C SER A 65 -15.37 7.54 -18.45
N VAL A 66 -14.54 8.57 -18.36
CA VAL A 66 -13.31 8.63 -19.18
C VAL A 66 -12.25 7.72 -18.57
N GLY A 67 -12.08 6.52 -19.13
CA GLY A 67 -11.03 5.59 -18.70
C GLY A 67 -11.37 4.12 -18.92
N ARG A 68 -10.45 3.23 -18.53
CA ARG A 68 -10.74 1.79 -18.44
C ARG A 68 -11.69 1.57 -17.27
N ALA A 69 -12.73 0.76 -17.45
CA ALA A 69 -13.59 0.33 -16.35
C ALA A 69 -12.73 -0.27 -15.21
N PRO A 70 -13.01 0.03 -13.93
CA PRO A 70 -12.25 -0.50 -12.80
C PRO A 70 -12.18 -2.03 -12.87
N ARG A 71 -10.97 -2.58 -12.76
CA ARG A 71 -10.75 -4.03 -12.78
C ARG A 71 -10.32 -4.49 -11.40
N ARG A 72 -10.81 -5.65 -10.96
CA ARG A 72 -10.31 -6.23 -9.70
C ARG A 72 -8.88 -6.73 -9.90
N LEU A 73 -8.10 -6.73 -8.83
CA LEU A 73 -6.77 -7.36 -8.82
C LEU A 73 -6.87 -8.85 -9.15
N THR A 74 -5.90 -9.35 -9.93
CA THR A 74 -5.71 -10.80 -10.10
C THR A 74 -5.36 -11.45 -8.76
N VAL A 75 -5.55 -12.76 -8.62
CA VAL A 75 -5.21 -13.43 -7.34
C VAL A 75 -3.72 -13.27 -6.99
N ALA A 76 -2.83 -13.24 -7.99
CA ALA A 76 -1.40 -13.02 -7.77
C ALA A 76 -1.08 -11.58 -7.32
N GLN A 77 -1.74 -10.58 -7.92
CA GLN A 77 -1.64 -9.19 -7.49
C GLN A 77 -2.19 -9.03 -6.08
N LEU A 78 -3.36 -9.60 -5.80
CA LEU A 78 -4.00 -9.56 -4.48
C LEU A 78 -3.09 -10.15 -3.40
N LYS A 79 -2.48 -11.31 -3.65
CA LYS A 79 -1.50 -11.92 -2.74
C LYS A 79 -0.37 -10.94 -2.37
N THR A 80 0.20 -10.30 -3.39
CA THR A 80 1.31 -9.36 -3.25
C THR A 80 0.87 -8.09 -2.52
N SER A 81 -0.31 -7.56 -2.84
CA SER A 81 -0.90 -6.39 -2.19
C SER A 81 -1.17 -6.65 -0.71
N ILE A 82 -1.73 -7.81 -0.35
CA ILE A 82 -1.98 -8.20 1.06
C ILE A 82 -0.66 -8.30 1.82
N GLN A 83 0.32 -9.02 1.27
CA GLN A 83 1.64 -9.17 1.90
C GLN A 83 2.34 -7.81 2.07
N THR A 84 2.20 -6.92 1.09
CA THR A 84 2.82 -5.59 1.13
C THR A 84 2.09 -4.68 2.12
N ALA A 85 0.76 -4.61 2.09
CA ALA A 85 0.00 -3.69 2.94
C ALA A 85 -0.09 -4.16 4.39
N VAL A 86 -0.37 -5.45 4.62
CA VAL A 86 -0.57 -6.01 5.96
C VAL A 86 0.72 -6.59 6.54
N GLY A 87 1.71 -6.93 5.71
CA GLY A 87 2.95 -7.58 6.16
C GLY A 87 2.80 -9.08 6.42
N ARG A 88 1.65 -9.66 6.07
CA ARG A 88 1.28 -11.05 6.30
C ARG A 88 0.61 -11.64 5.06
N SER A 89 0.88 -12.91 4.77
CA SER A 89 0.24 -13.64 3.68
C SER A 89 -1.11 -14.19 4.12
N TRP A 90 -2.03 -14.33 3.16
CA TRP A 90 -3.28 -15.07 3.38
C TRP A 90 -3.10 -16.52 2.92
N ASP A 91 -2.85 -17.42 3.86
CA ASP A 91 -2.47 -18.81 3.56
C ASP A 91 -3.55 -19.59 2.78
N GLU A 92 -4.82 -19.24 2.97
CA GLU A 92 -5.96 -19.89 2.30
C GLU A 92 -6.18 -19.39 0.86
N LEU A 93 -5.52 -18.30 0.45
CA LEU A 93 -5.75 -17.64 -0.84
C LEU A 93 -5.58 -18.58 -2.04
N GLU A 94 -4.61 -19.49 -1.99
CA GLU A 94 -4.37 -20.45 -3.07
C GLU A 94 -5.51 -21.47 -3.20
N SER A 95 -6.08 -21.91 -2.07
CA SER A 95 -7.22 -22.84 -2.06
C SER A 95 -8.51 -22.18 -2.57
N LEU A 96 -8.64 -20.86 -2.37
CA LEU A 96 -9.79 -20.06 -2.77
C LEU A 96 -9.66 -19.51 -4.19
N ALA A 97 -8.48 -19.63 -4.80
CA ALA A 97 -8.18 -19.01 -6.07
C ALA A 97 -9.12 -19.37 -7.23
N PRO A 98 -9.58 -20.63 -7.40
CA PRO A 98 -10.57 -20.96 -8.42
C PRO A 98 -11.88 -20.18 -8.23
N SER A 99 -12.35 -20.07 -6.98
CA SER A 99 -13.55 -19.30 -6.62
C SER A 99 -13.35 -17.79 -6.77
N LEU A 100 -12.10 -17.33 -6.64
CA LEU A 100 -11.67 -15.97 -6.96
C LEU A 100 -11.38 -15.78 -8.46
N GLY A 101 -11.84 -16.68 -9.33
CA GLY A 101 -11.81 -16.52 -10.79
C GLY A 101 -10.45 -16.70 -11.46
N ARG A 102 -9.44 -17.27 -10.76
CA ARG A 102 -8.14 -17.60 -11.38
C ARG A 102 -8.34 -18.59 -12.53
N ALA A 103 -7.64 -18.35 -13.63
CA ALA A 103 -7.59 -19.28 -14.76
C ALA A 103 -6.98 -20.63 -14.35
N ASP A 104 -7.60 -21.74 -14.75
CA ASP A 104 -7.05 -23.10 -14.56
C ASP A 104 -6.25 -23.59 -15.79
N TYR A 105 -6.26 -22.83 -16.89
CA TYR A 105 -5.65 -23.09 -18.19
C TYR A 105 -6.01 -24.43 -18.87
N ALA A 106 -6.75 -25.31 -18.18
CA ALA A 106 -7.30 -26.54 -18.71
C ALA A 106 -8.68 -26.30 -19.32
N ASN A 107 -9.50 -25.45 -18.69
CA ASN A 107 -10.87 -25.12 -19.07
C ASN A 107 -11.10 -23.62 -19.22
N ILE A 108 -10.38 -22.79 -18.46
CA ILE A 108 -10.51 -21.34 -18.43
C ILE A 108 -9.16 -20.70 -18.71
N VAL A 109 -9.05 -19.98 -19.83
CA VAL A 109 -7.80 -19.35 -20.29
C VAL A 109 -7.66 -17.89 -19.85
N THR A 110 -8.74 -17.27 -19.37
CA THR A 110 -8.76 -15.87 -18.92
C THR A 110 -9.30 -15.77 -17.49
N GLU A 111 -8.58 -15.07 -16.62
CA GLU A 111 -9.05 -14.75 -15.27
C GLU A 111 -10.19 -13.72 -15.34
N ASN A 112 -11.31 -14.01 -14.67
CA ASN A 112 -12.48 -13.13 -14.68
C ASN A 112 -12.27 -11.93 -13.74
N ILE A 113 -11.70 -10.83 -14.21
CA ILE A 113 -11.41 -9.65 -13.38
C ILE A 113 -12.61 -8.71 -13.12
N GLU A 114 -13.84 -9.14 -13.43
CA GLU A 114 -15.03 -8.34 -13.16
C GLU A 114 -15.38 -8.34 -11.66
N PRO A 115 -15.83 -7.19 -11.11
CA PRO A 115 -16.35 -7.13 -9.75
C PRO A 115 -17.52 -8.09 -9.56
N ASN A 116 -17.44 -8.96 -8.55
CA ASN A 116 -18.52 -9.88 -8.22
C ASN A 116 -18.69 -10.04 -6.70
N LEU A 117 -19.91 -10.40 -6.28
CA LEU A 117 -20.26 -10.51 -4.85
C LEU A 117 -19.45 -11.58 -4.12
N VAL A 118 -19.10 -12.66 -4.82
CA VAL A 118 -18.30 -13.76 -4.26
C VAL A 118 -16.90 -13.27 -3.91
N PHE A 119 -16.26 -12.50 -4.79
CA PHE A 119 -14.98 -11.87 -4.55
C PHE A 119 -15.05 -10.91 -3.36
N ALA A 120 -16.06 -10.04 -3.29
CA ALA A 120 -16.24 -9.12 -2.16
C ALA A 120 -16.36 -9.88 -0.82
N LYS A 121 -17.12 -10.98 -0.78
CA LYS A 121 -17.23 -11.81 0.42
C LYS A 121 -15.90 -12.44 0.84
N PHE A 122 -15.15 -12.97 -0.12
CA PHE A 122 -13.83 -13.52 0.16
C PHE A 122 -12.85 -12.44 0.63
N MET A 123 -12.94 -11.23 0.07
CA MET A 123 -12.14 -10.10 0.53
C MET A 123 -12.45 -9.73 1.98
N GLU A 124 -13.72 -9.73 2.39
CA GLU A 124 -14.10 -9.50 3.79
C GLU A 124 -13.55 -10.58 4.74
N ASP A 125 -13.62 -11.85 4.35
CA ASP A 125 -13.10 -12.97 5.16
C ASP A 125 -11.58 -12.95 5.25
N GLY A 126 -10.91 -12.77 4.10
CA GLY A 126 -9.47 -12.64 4.01
C GLY A 126 -8.96 -11.46 4.82
N ALA A 127 -9.59 -10.29 4.68
CA ALA A 127 -9.27 -9.10 5.46
C ALA A 127 -9.42 -9.34 6.95
N ARG A 128 -10.53 -9.94 7.38
CA ARG A 128 -10.75 -10.30 8.79
C ARG A 128 -9.64 -11.20 9.30
N LYS A 129 -9.29 -12.25 8.57
CA LYS A 129 -8.23 -13.20 8.96
C LYS A 129 -6.87 -12.52 9.09
N VAL A 130 -6.37 -11.89 8.02
CA VAL A 130 -5.00 -11.35 7.99
C VAL A 130 -4.84 -10.14 8.91
N CYS A 131 -5.84 -9.26 9.01
CA CYS A 131 -5.77 -8.07 9.86
C CYS A 131 -5.83 -8.43 11.35
N LEU A 132 -6.68 -9.39 11.74
CA LEU A 132 -6.75 -9.84 13.14
C LEU A 132 -5.45 -10.53 13.56
N ASP A 133 -4.94 -11.45 12.73
CA ASP A 133 -3.71 -12.17 13.02
C ASP A 133 -2.50 -11.23 13.10
N GLN A 134 -2.41 -10.25 12.18
CA GLN A 134 -1.33 -9.28 12.19
C GLN A 134 -1.41 -8.34 13.39
N ALA A 135 -2.60 -7.77 13.67
CA ALA A 135 -2.76 -6.88 14.81
C ALA A 135 -2.47 -7.58 16.14
N SER A 136 -2.87 -8.85 16.26
CA SER A 136 -2.55 -9.67 17.43
C SER A 136 -1.05 -9.94 17.55
N ALA A 137 -0.37 -10.27 16.46
CA ALA A 137 1.08 -10.51 16.44
C ALA A 137 1.89 -9.28 16.88
N GLU A 138 1.45 -8.07 16.53
CA GLU A 138 2.15 -6.84 16.90
C GLU A 138 2.14 -6.56 18.41
N LEU A 139 1.19 -7.14 19.18
CA LEU A 139 1.19 -7.02 20.65
C LEU A 139 2.46 -7.58 21.28
N ALA A 140 3.05 -8.60 20.65
CA ALA A 140 4.29 -9.22 21.09
C ALA A 140 5.54 -8.47 20.60
N GLN A 141 5.39 -7.43 19.77
CA GLN A 141 6.53 -6.71 19.17
C GLN A 141 6.82 -5.41 19.94
N PRO A 142 7.88 -5.35 20.77
CA PRO A 142 8.17 -4.15 21.56
C PRO A 142 8.69 -2.99 20.72
N ASP A 143 9.44 -3.30 19.64
CA ASP A 143 10.00 -2.29 18.74
C ASP A 143 8.95 -1.82 17.72
N PRO A 144 8.53 -0.54 17.73
CA PRO A 144 7.60 0.01 16.75
C PRO A 144 8.09 -0.12 15.31
N SER A 145 9.40 -0.11 15.06
CA SER A 145 9.97 -0.13 13.69
C SER A 145 9.72 -1.45 12.95
N ALA A 146 9.55 -2.53 13.71
CA ALA A 146 9.25 -3.87 13.22
C ALA A 146 7.74 -4.17 13.12
N ARG A 147 6.89 -3.25 13.58
CA ARG A 147 5.43 -3.35 13.43
C ARG A 147 5.02 -2.85 12.03
N VAL A 148 3.87 -3.33 11.57
CA VAL A 148 3.31 -2.98 10.27
C VAL A 148 2.08 -2.08 10.44
N LEU A 149 1.07 -2.49 11.19
CA LEU A 149 -0.17 -1.73 11.37
C LEU A 149 -0.04 -0.59 12.39
N SER A 150 0.80 -0.77 13.40
CA SER A 150 0.97 0.17 14.52
C SER A 150 2.36 0.81 14.56
N ARG A 151 3.06 0.87 13.42
CA ARG A 151 4.45 1.35 13.30
C ARG A 151 4.69 2.74 13.89
N THR A 152 3.73 3.65 13.72
CA THR A 152 3.84 5.05 14.18
C THR A 152 3.39 5.23 15.64
N VAL A 153 2.84 4.19 16.28
CA VAL A 153 2.32 4.26 17.64
C VAL A 153 3.46 4.05 18.64
N PRO A 154 3.74 5.02 19.52
CA PRO A 154 4.85 4.91 20.46
C PRO A 154 4.56 3.88 21.55
N GLY A 155 5.60 3.17 21.96
CA GLY A 155 5.56 2.29 23.14
C GLY A 155 4.65 1.07 22.98
N ALA A 156 4.08 0.61 24.11
CA ALA A 156 3.25 -0.59 24.15
C ALA A 156 1.78 -0.29 23.81
N MET A 157 1.17 -1.16 23.02
CA MET A 157 -0.25 -1.04 22.62
C MET A 157 -1.19 -1.48 23.74
N LYS A 158 -1.37 -0.62 24.76
CA LYS A 158 -2.28 -0.89 25.89
C LYS A 158 -3.58 -0.10 25.82
N ASP A 159 -3.49 1.18 25.49
CA ASP A 159 -4.65 2.07 25.39
C ASP A 159 -4.54 2.97 24.16
N MET A 160 -5.32 2.63 23.12
CA MET A 160 -5.36 3.40 21.88
C MET A 160 -6.18 4.68 21.99
N LYS A 161 -7.00 4.81 23.04
CA LYS A 161 -7.75 6.03 23.33
C LYS A 161 -6.84 7.14 23.86
N ALA A 162 -5.66 6.80 24.37
CA ALA A 162 -4.68 7.75 24.86
C ALA A 162 -3.87 8.45 23.76
N LEU A 163 -4.03 8.03 22.50
CA LEU A 163 -3.38 8.70 21.36
C LEU A 163 -3.98 10.09 21.16
N ASN A 164 -3.12 11.08 20.97
CA ASN A 164 -3.56 12.42 20.60
C ASN A 164 -3.93 12.51 19.11
N ASP A 165 -4.64 13.57 18.73
CA ASP A 165 -5.10 13.79 17.37
C ASP A 165 -3.98 13.72 16.32
N ALA A 166 -2.82 14.32 16.61
CA ALA A 166 -1.68 14.32 15.69
C ALA A 166 -1.11 12.91 15.48
N GLN A 167 -1.08 12.08 16.53
CA GLN A 167 -0.64 10.68 16.44
C GLN A 167 -1.62 9.84 15.63
N VAL A 168 -2.93 10.06 15.79
CA VAL A 168 -3.96 9.38 15.00
C VAL A 168 -3.85 9.79 13.53
N GLU A 169 -3.65 11.07 13.23
CA GLU A 169 -3.46 11.56 11.87
C GLU A 169 -2.20 10.98 11.22
N GLN A 170 -1.08 10.95 11.95
CA GLN A 170 0.16 10.32 11.47
C GLN A 170 -0.03 8.82 11.20
N LEU A 171 -0.72 8.11 12.08
CA LEU A 171 -1.07 6.69 11.90
C LEU A 171 -1.92 6.47 10.65
N LEU A 172 -2.99 7.24 10.50
CA LEU A 172 -3.91 7.10 9.37
C LEU A 172 -3.25 7.49 8.05
N GLY A 173 -2.43 8.53 8.02
CA GLY A 173 -1.65 8.91 6.83
C GLY A 173 -0.63 7.83 6.44
N TYR A 174 0.03 7.22 7.44
CA TYR A 174 0.94 6.09 7.20
C TYR A 174 0.18 4.87 6.63
N LEU A 175 -0.93 4.48 7.26
CA LEU A 175 -1.71 3.33 6.84
C LEU A 175 -2.33 3.54 5.45
N SER A 176 -2.94 4.69 5.18
CA SER A 176 -3.55 4.95 3.87
C SER A 176 -2.51 4.98 2.76
N THR A 177 -1.32 5.54 3.01
CA THR A 177 -0.21 5.51 2.05
C THR A 177 0.23 4.08 1.78
N ARG A 178 0.22 3.23 2.80
CA ARG A 178 0.60 1.82 2.68
C ARG A 178 -0.45 0.98 1.94
N PHE A 179 -1.74 1.23 2.15
CA PHE A 179 -2.83 0.48 1.54
C PHE A 179 -3.17 0.97 0.12
N TRP A 180 -3.14 2.28 -0.11
CA TRP A 180 -3.65 2.88 -1.36
C TRP A 180 -2.59 3.72 -2.09
N GLY A 181 -1.37 3.83 -1.57
CA GLY A 181 -0.33 4.66 -2.17
C GLY A 181 -0.51 6.17 -1.97
N ALA A 182 -1.55 6.61 -1.24
CA ALA A 182 -1.85 8.03 -1.02
C ALA A 182 -2.24 8.32 0.45
N PRO A 183 -1.76 9.44 1.02
CA PRO A 183 -2.17 9.87 2.36
C PRO A 183 -3.63 10.38 2.35
N LEU A 184 -4.38 10.06 3.41
CA LEU A 184 -5.69 10.64 3.65
C LEU A 184 -5.58 12.17 3.81
N SER A 185 -6.52 12.89 3.22
CA SER A 185 -6.57 14.35 3.27
C SER A 185 -8.02 14.86 3.19
N GLY A 186 -8.20 16.17 3.40
CA GLY A 186 -9.50 16.83 3.24
C GLY A 186 -10.61 16.23 4.12
N GLU A 187 -11.77 15.99 3.52
CA GLU A 187 -12.97 15.49 4.21
C GLU A 187 -12.90 14.00 4.59
N GLU A 188 -11.97 13.22 4.03
CA GLU A 188 -11.84 11.80 4.37
C GLU A 188 -11.17 11.61 5.73
N LEU A 189 -10.16 12.42 6.05
CA LEU A 189 -9.37 12.27 7.26
C LEU A 189 -10.25 12.31 8.54
N PRO A 190 -11.20 13.24 8.73
CA PRO A 190 -12.10 13.22 9.87
C PRO A 190 -12.98 11.95 9.95
N LYS A 191 -13.41 11.38 8.81
CA LYS A 191 -14.22 10.14 8.77
C LYS A 191 -13.41 8.96 9.29
N TRP A 192 -12.16 8.83 8.84
CA TRP A 192 -11.24 7.78 9.29
C TRP A 192 -10.78 7.97 10.74
N LYS A 193 -10.55 9.23 11.18
CA LYS A 193 -10.32 9.54 12.61
C LYS A 193 -11.49 9.07 13.47
N ARG A 194 -12.72 9.36 13.06
CA ARG A 194 -13.93 8.91 13.78
C ARG A 194 -14.01 7.39 13.86
N LEU A 195 -13.73 6.67 12.78
CA LEU A 195 -13.69 5.20 12.77
C LEU A 195 -12.65 4.68 13.77
N PHE A 196 -11.42 5.20 13.73
CA PHE A 196 -10.35 4.79 14.64
C PHE A 196 -10.70 5.07 16.10
N THR A 197 -11.27 6.24 16.41
CA THR A 197 -11.70 6.59 17.77
C THR A 197 -12.78 5.65 18.30
N GLN A 198 -13.77 5.30 17.46
CA GLN A 198 -14.82 4.34 17.82
C GLN A 198 -14.24 2.94 18.05
N ALA A 199 -13.36 2.49 17.16
CA ALA A 199 -12.68 1.21 17.28
C ALA A 199 -11.83 1.14 18.55
N SER A 200 -11.10 2.22 18.87
CA SER A 200 -10.26 2.34 20.07
C SER A 200 -11.08 2.29 21.36
N ALA A 201 -12.20 3.02 21.42
CA ALA A 201 -13.11 2.96 22.58
C ALA A 201 -13.68 1.55 22.80
N ARG A 202 -14.04 0.86 21.70
CA ARG A 202 -14.53 -0.52 21.77
C ARG A 202 -13.45 -1.50 22.18
N ALA A 203 -12.25 -1.38 21.61
CA ALA A 203 -11.08 -2.20 21.94
C ALA A 203 -10.71 -2.10 23.43
N LEU A 204 -10.74 -0.89 23.99
CA LEU A 204 -10.52 -0.65 25.43
C LEU A 204 -11.57 -1.36 26.28
N THR A 205 -12.86 -1.25 25.91
CA THR A 205 -13.97 -1.93 26.62
C THR A 205 -13.82 -3.44 26.61
N LEU A 206 -13.33 -4.00 25.49
CA LEU A 206 -13.13 -5.44 25.31
C LEU A 206 -11.80 -5.95 25.88
N LYS A 207 -10.93 -5.06 26.38
CA LYS A 207 -9.55 -5.39 26.79
C LYS A 207 -8.74 -6.08 25.67
N LYS A 208 -8.99 -5.69 24.42
CA LYS A 208 -8.30 -6.21 23.24
C LYS A 208 -7.77 -5.04 22.40
N PRO A 209 -6.62 -4.44 22.77
CA PRO A 209 -6.11 -3.22 22.15
C PRO A 209 -5.78 -3.40 20.65
N ASP A 210 -5.40 -4.61 20.23
CA ASP A 210 -5.17 -5.00 18.84
C ASP A 210 -6.38 -4.77 17.93
N GLN A 211 -7.61 -4.86 18.48
CA GLN A 211 -8.84 -4.74 17.69
C GLN A 211 -9.02 -3.35 17.08
N ALA A 212 -8.43 -2.30 17.66
CA ALA A 212 -8.49 -0.96 17.07
C ALA A 212 -7.80 -0.93 15.70
N PHE A 213 -6.61 -1.55 15.58
CA PHE A 213 -5.87 -1.64 14.32
C PHE A 213 -6.51 -2.64 13.36
N ALA A 214 -6.99 -3.78 13.87
CA ALA A 214 -7.65 -4.77 13.03
C ALA A 214 -8.87 -4.18 12.32
N VAL A 215 -9.70 -3.38 13.00
CA VAL A 215 -10.87 -2.72 12.40
C VAL A 215 -10.47 -1.76 11.28
N VAL A 216 -9.44 -0.91 11.50
CA VAL A 216 -8.97 0.01 10.46
C VAL A 216 -8.35 -0.74 9.29
N CYS A 217 -7.53 -1.76 9.55
CA CYS A 217 -6.95 -2.62 8.52
C CYS A 217 -8.03 -3.29 7.67
N ILE A 218 -9.07 -3.87 8.30
CA ILE A 218 -10.19 -4.49 7.59
C ILE A 218 -10.88 -3.45 6.70
N ALA A 219 -11.24 -2.29 7.26
CA ALA A 219 -11.92 -1.24 6.52
C ALA A 219 -11.11 -0.76 5.32
N MET A 220 -9.78 -0.63 5.45
CA MET A 220 -8.90 -0.21 4.35
C MET A 220 -8.72 -1.30 3.29
N MET A 221 -8.65 -2.56 3.70
CA MET A 221 -8.49 -3.70 2.79
C MET A 221 -9.77 -4.02 2.00
N THR A 222 -10.95 -3.70 2.55
CA THR A 222 -12.25 -3.86 1.88
C THR A 222 -12.70 -2.61 1.12
N ASP A 223 -11.94 -1.51 1.17
CA ASP A 223 -12.18 -0.31 0.37
C ASP A 223 -11.92 -0.59 -1.11
N SER A 224 -12.72 -0.01 -2.01
CA SER A 224 -12.56 -0.22 -3.45
C SER A 224 -11.16 0.14 -3.95
N ARG A 225 -10.53 1.17 -3.35
CA ARG A 225 -9.15 1.58 -3.68
C ARG A 225 -8.10 0.49 -3.46
N PHE A 226 -8.38 -0.48 -2.59
CA PHE A 226 -7.45 -1.60 -2.36
C PHE A 226 -7.65 -2.74 -3.37
N ILE A 227 -8.89 -2.97 -3.80
CA ILE A 227 -9.25 -4.15 -4.59
C ILE A 227 -9.36 -3.89 -6.09
N THR A 228 -9.41 -2.63 -6.52
CA THR A 228 -9.49 -2.23 -7.93
C THR A 228 -8.29 -1.42 -8.40
N TYR A 229 -7.99 -1.51 -9.70
CA TYR A 229 -7.02 -0.67 -10.42
C TYR A 229 -7.57 -0.22 -11.77
#